data_AF-A0A4Q5NHX7-F1
#
_entry.id   AF-A0A4Q5NHX7-F1
#
_cell.length_a   1.000
_cell.length_b   1.000
_cell.length_c   1.000
_cell.angle_alpha   90.00
_cell.angle_beta   90.00
_cell.angle_gamma   90.00
#
_symmetry.space_group_name_H-M   'P 1'
#
loop_
_entity.id
_entity.type
_entity.pdbx_description
1 polymer ?
#
loop_
_entity_poly.entity_id
_entity_poly.type
_entity_poly.pdbx_seq_one_letter_code
_entity_poly.pdbx_strand_id
1 'polypeptide(L)'
;MNYLKPLALLPLLFVSGCQYADTIDAPVSKPRIADLVGVWEPTAETIDNMKNRGKYQISTHQIIIKSDGTFTATNIPDCAFSVYSLWEDSKQKFKSGKGTWRLSNHSDEGRMIWDIEFYSTTKGVDSLPATPLPCLVGQQPPYQLHFAFGDADFGHALDFQRIN
;
A
#
# COMPACT_ATOMS: atom_id res chain seq x y z
N MET A 1 8.97 51.59 48.42
CA MET A 1 9.73 50.31 48.34
C MET A 1 9.11 49.48 47.24
N ASN A 2 9.71 49.48 46.05
CA ASN A 2 9.19 48.79 44.87
C ASN A 2 9.77 47.38 44.83
N TYR A 3 8.92 46.36 44.93
CA TYR A 3 9.32 44.97 44.75
C TYR A 3 9.23 44.59 43.27
N LEU A 4 10.40 44.46 42.63
CA LEU A 4 10.55 43.84 41.32
C LEU A 4 10.39 42.32 41.48
N LYS A 5 9.39 41.73 40.81
CA LYS A 5 9.20 40.27 40.74
C LYS A 5 10.16 39.67 39.70
N PRO A 6 10.88 38.58 40.02
CA PRO A 6 11.67 37.86 39.04
C PRO A 6 10.74 37.05 38.12
N LEU A 7 10.83 37.32 36.82
CA LEU A 7 10.15 36.57 35.76
C LEU A 7 10.93 35.25 35.55
N ALA A 8 10.43 34.16 36.13
CA ALA A 8 11.02 32.84 35.93
C ALA A 8 10.74 32.37 34.49
N LEU A 9 11.78 32.36 33.64
CA LEU A 9 11.74 31.74 32.32
C LEU A 9 11.68 30.21 32.51
N LEU A 10 10.53 29.61 32.27
CA LEU A 10 10.36 28.16 32.23
C LEU A 10 10.78 27.65 30.84
N PRO A 11 11.80 26.79 30.71
CA PRO A 11 12.15 26.22 29.41
C PRO A 11 11.06 25.23 28.99
N LEU A 12 10.31 25.56 27.94
CA LEU A 12 9.42 24.63 27.24
C LEU A 12 10.29 23.54 26.58
N LEU A 13 10.44 22.42 27.26
CA LEU A 13 10.91 21.17 26.67
C LEU A 13 9.82 20.68 25.71
N PHE A 14 9.94 21.05 24.43
CA PHE A 14 9.22 20.39 23.35
C PHE A 14 9.78 18.99 23.20
N VAL A 15 9.21 18.04 23.94
CA VAL A 15 9.38 16.62 23.67
C VAL A 15 8.67 16.36 22.34
N SER A 16 9.40 16.52 21.23
CA SER A 16 8.97 16.02 19.92
C SER A 16 9.04 14.49 20.00
N GLY A 17 7.96 13.88 20.50
CA GLY A 17 7.73 12.47 20.27
C GLY A 17 7.56 12.30 18.77
N CYS A 18 8.53 11.69 18.10
CA CYS A 18 8.29 11.08 16.81
C CYS A 18 7.14 10.10 17.02
N GLN A 19 5.93 10.46 16.59
CA GLN A 19 4.81 9.52 16.51
C GLN A 19 5.16 8.57 15.38
N TYR A 20 5.89 7.53 15.76
CA TYR A 20 6.19 6.41 14.91
C TYR A 20 5.00 5.46 15.00
N ALA A 21 4.06 5.60 14.07
CA ALA A 21 2.95 4.68 13.87
C ALA A 21 2.38 4.94 12.47
N ASP A 22 3.07 4.46 11.44
CA ASP A 22 2.49 4.32 10.10
C ASP A 22 1.49 3.14 10.14
N THR A 23 0.41 3.31 10.92
CA THR A 23 -0.72 2.39 10.85
C THR A 23 -1.45 2.69 9.56
N ILE A 24 -1.35 1.79 8.58
CA ILE A 24 -2.17 1.82 7.37
C ILE A 24 -3.64 1.94 7.80
N ASP A 25 -4.41 2.84 7.18
CA ASP A 25 -5.82 3.06 7.51
C ASP A 25 -6.71 1.90 7.02
N ALA A 26 -6.49 0.70 7.55
CA ALA A 26 -7.16 -0.51 7.11
C ALA A 26 -8.60 -0.61 7.64
N PRO A 27 -9.55 -1.14 6.86
CA PRO A 27 -10.96 -1.20 7.25
C PRO A 27 -11.19 -2.15 8.42
N VAL A 28 -11.82 -1.65 9.48
CA VAL A 28 -12.23 -2.50 10.63
C VAL A 28 -13.55 -3.24 10.42
N SER A 29 -14.33 -2.82 9.41
CA SER A 29 -15.58 -3.46 9.02
C SER A 29 -15.39 -4.24 7.72
N LYS A 30 -16.04 -5.40 7.60
CA LYS A 30 -15.94 -6.25 6.41
C LYS A 30 -16.38 -5.48 5.15
N PRO A 31 -15.50 -5.28 4.15
CA PRO A 31 -15.88 -4.66 2.90
C PRO A 31 -16.93 -5.48 2.15
N ARG A 32 -17.82 -4.82 1.40
CA ARG A 32 -18.71 -5.54 0.48
C ARG A 32 -17.91 -5.93 -0.76
N ILE A 33 -18.13 -7.14 -1.27
CA ILE A 33 -17.46 -7.64 -2.48
C ILE A 33 -17.64 -6.67 -3.67
N ALA A 34 -18.83 -6.07 -3.82
CA ALA A 34 -19.13 -5.11 -4.88
C ALA A 34 -18.29 -3.82 -4.81
N ASP A 35 -17.76 -3.47 -3.64
CA ASP A 35 -16.88 -2.31 -3.48
C ASP A 35 -15.42 -2.63 -3.90
N LEU A 36 -15.08 -3.93 -4.04
CA LEU A 36 -13.74 -4.42 -4.40
C LEU A 36 -13.63 -4.87 -5.86
N VAL A 37 -14.71 -5.44 -6.40
CA VAL A 37 -14.79 -5.87 -7.80
C VAL A 37 -14.71 -4.65 -8.72
N GLY A 38 -13.84 -4.74 -9.74
CA GLY A 38 -13.62 -3.66 -10.70
C GLY A 38 -12.22 -3.66 -11.29
N VAL A 39 -11.92 -2.57 -12.00
CA VAL A 39 -10.59 -2.28 -12.55
C VAL A 39 -9.89 -1.31 -11.62
N TRP A 40 -8.66 -1.63 -11.27
CA TRP A 40 -7.79 -0.85 -10.40
C TRP A 40 -6.58 -0.38 -11.19
N GLU A 41 -6.33 0.92 -11.18
CA GLU A 41 -5.19 1.53 -11.86
C GLU A 41 -4.31 2.27 -10.85
N PRO A 42 -3.00 2.41 -11.11
CA PRO A 42 -2.13 3.18 -10.25
C PRO A 42 -2.63 4.61 -10.06
N THR A 43 -2.47 5.15 -8.86
CA THR A 43 -2.70 6.57 -8.59
C THR A 43 -1.75 7.44 -9.41
N ALA A 44 -2.09 8.71 -9.60
CA ALA A 44 -1.22 9.66 -10.30
C ALA A 44 0.17 9.76 -9.64
N GLU A 45 0.23 9.72 -8.32
CA GLU A 45 1.48 9.68 -7.56
C GLU A 45 2.28 8.41 -7.83
N THR A 46 1.63 7.24 -7.87
CA THR A 46 2.31 5.98 -8.22
C THR A 46 2.88 6.05 -9.63
N ILE A 47 2.14 6.57 -10.61
CA ILE A 47 2.64 6.77 -11.97
C ILE A 47 3.86 7.71 -12.00
N ASP A 48 3.82 8.81 -11.25
CA ASP A 48 4.93 9.75 -11.17
C ASP A 48 6.17 9.09 -10.56
N ASN A 49 6.02 8.37 -9.46
CA ASN A 49 7.09 7.62 -8.80
C ASN A 49 7.66 6.52 -9.72
N MET A 50 6.81 5.76 -10.40
CA MET A 50 7.25 4.78 -11.40
C MET A 50 8.12 5.42 -12.47
N LYS A 51 7.70 6.58 -13.01
CA LYS A 51 8.42 7.28 -14.07
C LYS A 51 9.72 7.92 -13.58
N ASN A 52 9.65 8.66 -12.48
CA ASN A 52 10.70 9.56 -12.05
C ASN A 52 11.71 8.90 -11.13
N ARG A 53 11.26 7.96 -10.28
CA ARG A 53 12.12 7.25 -9.33
C ARG A 53 12.53 5.90 -9.89
N GLY A 54 11.55 5.06 -10.23
CA GLY A 54 11.80 3.72 -10.77
C GLY A 54 12.27 3.69 -12.23
N LYS A 55 12.20 4.82 -12.95
CA LYS A 55 12.57 4.94 -14.38
C LYS A 55 11.83 3.95 -15.30
N TYR A 56 10.62 3.55 -14.92
CA TYR A 56 9.78 2.66 -15.71
C TYR A 56 9.19 3.38 -16.93
N GLN A 57 9.07 2.66 -18.04
CA GLN A 57 8.27 3.10 -19.18
C GLN A 57 6.78 2.92 -18.84
N ILE A 58 6.07 4.03 -18.68
CA ILE A 58 4.64 4.00 -18.37
C ILE A 58 3.84 3.45 -19.56
N SER A 59 2.93 2.54 -19.24
CA SER A 59 2.02 1.87 -20.17
C SER A 59 0.68 1.60 -19.46
N THR A 60 -0.14 0.67 -19.96
CA THR A 60 -1.30 0.21 -19.20
C THR A 60 -0.85 -0.66 -18.03
N HIS A 61 -1.12 -0.19 -16.81
CA HIS A 61 -0.87 -0.88 -15.55
C HIS A 61 -2.20 -1.04 -14.84
N GLN A 62 -2.62 -2.28 -14.57
CA GLN A 62 -3.94 -2.49 -13.96
C GLN A 62 -4.05 -3.82 -13.23
N ILE A 63 -4.97 -3.87 -12.28
CA ILE A 63 -5.45 -5.08 -11.61
C ILE A 63 -6.96 -5.15 -11.81
N ILE A 64 -7.45 -6.26 -12.35
CA ILE A 64 -8.89 -6.51 -12.49
C ILE A 64 -9.28 -7.55 -11.46
N ILE A 65 -10.20 -7.20 -10.57
CA ILE A 65 -10.78 -8.07 -9.56
C ILE A 65 -12.19 -8.43 -10.01
N LYS A 66 -12.47 -9.73 -10.16
CA LYS A 66 -13.77 -10.23 -10.63
C LYS A 66 -14.60 -10.81 -9.49
N SER A 67 -15.93 -10.77 -9.64
CA SER A 67 -16.88 -11.31 -8.68
C SER A 67 -16.86 -12.83 -8.54
N ASP A 68 -16.28 -13.53 -9.52
CA ASP A 68 -16.09 -14.99 -9.49
C ASP A 68 -14.90 -15.44 -8.62
N GLY A 69 -14.25 -14.51 -7.91
CA GLY A 69 -13.09 -14.81 -7.06
C GLY A 69 -11.77 -14.88 -7.83
N THR A 70 -11.74 -14.50 -9.12
CA THR A 70 -10.51 -14.44 -9.90
C THR A 70 -9.98 -13.01 -10.07
N PHE A 71 -8.68 -12.89 -10.33
CA PHE A 71 -8.05 -11.61 -10.68
C PHE A 71 -7.07 -11.75 -11.84
N THR A 72 -6.79 -10.62 -12.49
CA THR A 72 -5.70 -10.48 -13.46
C THR A 72 -4.92 -9.21 -13.19
N ALA A 73 -3.59 -9.28 -13.22
CA ALA A 73 -2.69 -8.15 -13.08
C ALA A 73 -1.88 -7.96 -14.37
N THR A 74 -1.75 -6.73 -14.83
CA THR A 74 -1.08 -6.36 -16.08
C THR A 74 0.00 -5.33 -15.83
N ASN A 75 1.21 -5.63 -16.29
CA ASN A 75 2.40 -4.81 -16.23
C ASN A 75 2.72 -4.24 -14.84
N ILE A 76 2.62 -5.06 -13.79
CA ILE A 76 2.96 -4.61 -12.43
C ILE A 76 4.49 -4.48 -12.32
N PRO A 77 5.02 -3.34 -11.85
CA PRO A 77 6.45 -3.13 -11.60
C PRO A 77 7.08 -4.27 -10.79
N ASP A 78 8.28 -4.73 -11.18
CA ASP A 78 8.97 -5.82 -10.51
C ASP A 78 9.35 -5.51 -9.06
N CYS A 79 9.51 -4.23 -8.71
CA CYS A 79 9.74 -3.78 -7.33
C CYS A 79 8.59 -4.14 -6.36
N ALA A 80 7.36 -4.27 -6.85
CA ALA A 80 6.20 -4.68 -6.04
C ALA A 80 6.33 -6.10 -5.48
N PHE A 81 7.28 -6.90 -5.99
CA PHE A 81 7.44 -8.32 -5.67
C PHE A 81 8.69 -8.58 -4.82
N SER A 82 9.30 -7.54 -4.27
CA SER A 82 10.54 -7.65 -3.50
C SER A 82 10.46 -6.79 -2.24
N VAL A 83 10.46 -7.45 -1.08
CA VAL A 83 10.38 -6.80 0.23
C VAL A 83 11.60 -5.95 0.60
N TYR A 84 12.71 -6.08 -0.13
CA TYR A 84 13.94 -5.33 0.12
C TYR A 84 14.34 -4.41 -1.03
N SER A 85 13.53 -4.31 -2.08
CA SER A 85 13.86 -3.45 -3.20
C SER A 85 13.44 -2.02 -2.93
N LEU A 86 14.32 -1.08 -3.25
CA LEU A 86 13.93 0.31 -3.48
C LEU A 86 13.51 0.51 -4.94
N TRP A 87 12.97 1.68 -5.26
CA TRP A 87 12.67 2.05 -6.65
C TRP A 87 13.90 1.93 -7.54
N GLU A 88 15.05 2.32 -7.00
CA GLU A 88 16.35 2.38 -7.65
C GLU A 88 16.95 0.99 -7.91
N ASP A 89 16.53 -0.03 -7.17
CA ASP A 89 16.98 -1.42 -7.31
C ASP A 89 16.18 -2.22 -8.36
N SER A 90 15.11 -1.63 -8.88
CA SER A 90 14.29 -2.26 -9.91
C SER A 90 15.11 -2.55 -11.17
N LYS A 91 14.82 -3.69 -11.82
CA LYS A 91 15.37 -4.00 -13.15
C LYS A 91 14.53 -3.39 -14.28
N GLN A 92 13.61 -2.47 -13.94
CA GLN A 92 12.66 -1.82 -14.82
C GLN A 92 11.80 -2.83 -15.60
N LYS A 93 11.52 -3.98 -14.97
CA LYS A 93 10.74 -5.05 -15.57
C LYS A 93 9.31 -5.00 -15.08
N PHE A 94 8.42 -5.56 -15.88
CA PHE A 94 7.04 -5.74 -15.52
C PHE A 94 6.70 -7.21 -15.40
N LYS A 95 5.77 -7.51 -14.48
CA LYS A 95 5.16 -8.82 -14.33
C LYS A 95 3.67 -8.72 -14.55
N SER A 96 3.12 -9.72 -15.23
CA SER A 96 1.69 -9.88 -15.45
C SER A 96 1.28 -11.27 -14.99
N GLY A 97 0.06 -11.42 -14.50
CA GLY A 97 -0.37 -12.65 -13.87
C GLY A 97 -1.87 -12.75 -13.71
N LYS A 98 -2.32 -13.94 -13.33
CA LYS A 98 -3.71 -14.22 -13.00
C LYS A 98 -3.80 -15.19 -11.84
N GLY A 99 -4.91 -15.17 -11.14
CA GLY A 99 -5.09 -16.04 -10.00
C GLY A 99 -6.46 -15.90 -9.35
N THR A 100 -6.51 -16.24 -8.07
CA THR A 100 -7.70 -16.09 -7.24
C THR A 100 -7.48 -15.05 -6.16
N TRP A 101 -8.55 -14.48 -5.63
CA TRP A 101 -8.49 -13.52 -4.54
C TRP A 101 -9.53 -13.85 -3.48
N ARG A 102 -9.31 -13.38 -2.26
CA ARG A 102 -10.31 -13.44 -1.19
C ARG A 102 -10.11 -12.28 -0.21
N LEU A 103 -11.18 -11.95 0.50
CA LEU A 103 -11.09 -11.15 1.71
C LEU A 103 -10.52 -11.99 2.85
N SER A 104 -9.57 -11.43 3.59
CA SER A 104 -9.11 -11.99 4.86
C SER A 104 -9.23 -10.94 5.96
N ASN A 105 -9.02 -11.38 7.19
CA ASN A 105 -8.86 -10.48 8.32
C ASN A 105 -7.77 -11.00 9.23
N HIS A 106 -7.16 -10.09 9.97
CA HIS A 106 -6.17 -10.41 10.97
C HIS A 106 -6.24 -9.37 12.10
N SER A 107 -5.66 -9.73 13.24
CA SER A 107 -5.54 -8.82 14.37
C SER A 107 -4.26 -7.99 14.21
N ASP A 108 -4.41 -6.68 14.23
CA ASP A 108 -3.33 -5.70 14.26
C ASP A 108 -3.50 -4.80 15.48
N GLU A 109 -2.49 -4.76 16.36
CA GLU A 109 -2.53 -4.05 17.66
C GLU A 109 -3.81 -4.29 18.50
N GLY A 110 -4.37 -5.50 18.44
CA GLY A 110 -5.61 -5.87 19.16
C GLY A 110 -6.90 -5.41 18.47
N ARG A 111 -6.82 -4.84 17.27
CA ARG A 111 -7.97 -4.53 16.41
C ARG A 111 -8.06 -5.54 15.27
N MET A 112 -9.27 -6.01 14.97
CA MET A 112 -9.50 -6.80 13.76
C MET A 112 -9.56 -5.86 12.55
N ILE A 113 -8.72 -6.09 11.56
CA ILE A 113 -8.72 -5.36 10.28
C ILE A 113 -8.95 -6.31 9.12
N TRP A 114 -9.55 -5.79 8.04
CA TRP A 114 -9.85 -6.53 6.82
C TRP A 114 -8.86 -6.19 5.72
N ASP A 115 -8.47 -7.21 4.97
CA ASP A 115 -7.51 -7.09 3.88
C ASP A 115 -7.90 -7.96 2.68
N ILE A 116 -7.14 -7.88 1.59
CA ILE A 116 -7.31 -8.64 0.37
C ILE A 116 -6.07 -9.49 0.05
N GLU A 117 -6.29 -10.79 -0.13
CA GLU A 117 -5.23 -11.74 -0.45
C GLU A 117 -5.32 -12.16 -1.91
N PHE A 118 -4.19 -12.12 -2.62
CA PHE A 118 -4.06 -12.60 -4.00
C PHE A 118 -3.22 -13.87 -4.09
N TYR A 119 -3.74 -14.87 -4.78
CA TYR A 119 -3.08 -16.16 -5.03
C TYR A 119 -2.83 -16.35 -6.51
N SER A 120 -1.58 -16.12 -6.94
CA SER A 120 -1.18 -16.31 -8.35
C SER A 120 -1.24 -17.79 -8.75
N THR A 121 -1.72 -18.05 -9.97
CA THR A 121 -1.69 -19.37 -10.61
C THR A 121 -0.66 -19.47 -11.74
N THR A 122 0.03 -18.36 -12.06
CA THR A 122 1.01 -18.30 -13.15
C THR A 122 2.38 -18.81 -12.66
N LYS A 123 2.87 -19.93 -13.21
CA LYS A 123 4.24 -20.43 -12.98
C LYS A 123 5.28 -19.40 -13.49
N GLY A 124 6.36 -19.17 -12.76
CA GLY A 124 7.36 -18.12 -13.05
C GLY A 124 6.99 -16.72 -12.57
N VAL A 125 5.70 -16.48 -12.26
CA VAL A 125 5.29 -15.60 -11.15
C VAL A 125 5.27 -16.47 -9.90
N ASP A 126 6.38 -17.20 -9.68
CA ASP A 126 6.50 -18.25 -8.68
C ASP A 126 6.31 -17.63 -7.31
N SER A 127 5.06 -17.72 -6.85
CA SER A 127 4.50 -16.92 -5.77
C SER A 127 4.72 -15.41 -6.04
N LEU A 128 3.64 -14.62 -6.13
CA LEU A 128 3.69 -13.39 -5.33
C LEU A 128 4.23 -13.91 -3.99
N PRO A 129 5.45 -13.54 -3.53
CA PRO A 129 5.90 -14.05 -2.26
C PRO A 129 4.76 -13.77 -1.29
N ALA A 130 4.63 -14.59 -0.24
CA ALA A 130 3.61 -14.37 0.78
C ALA A 130 3.59 -12.91 1.31
N THR A 131 4.54 -12.08 0.90
CA THR A 131 4.62 -10.63 1.02
C THR A 131 5.35 -9.97 -0.17
N PRO A 132 5.08 -8.69 -0.46
CA PRO A 132 3.99 -7.91 0.11
C PRO A 132 2.69 -8.24 -0.62
N LEU A 133 1.73 -8.79 0.15
CA LEU A 133 0.33 -8.75 -0.26
C LEU A 133 -0.11 -7.29 -0.22
N PRO A 134 -0.93 -6.82 -1.17
CA PRO A 134 -1.47 -5.48 -1.07
C PRO A 134 -2.34 -5.37 0.17
N CYS A 135 -2.20 -4.25 0.87
CA CYS A 135 -3.09 -3.87 1.94
C CYS A 135 -4.28 -3.10 1.37
N LEU A 136 -5.47 -3.35 1.91
CA LEU A 136 -6.65 -2.54 1.64
C LEU A 136 -6.62 -1.28 2.51
N VAL A 137 -6.66 -0.09 1.88
CA VAL A 137 -6.61 1.21 2.58
C VAL A 137 -7.95 1.94 2.46
N GLY A 138 -8.38 2.54 3.58
CA GLY A 138 -9.61 3.29 3.77
C GLY A 138 -10.60 2.55 4.69
N GLN A 139 -11.20 3.26 5.65
CA GLN A 139 -12.25 2.69 6.51
C GLN A 139 -13.56 2.35 5.79
N GLN A 140 -13.84 3.03 4.67
CA GLN A 140 -15.05 2.91 3.85
C GLN A 140 -14.68 3.09 2.37
N PRO A 141 -15.52 2.63 1.42
CA PRO A 141 -15.29 2.91 0.00
C PRO A 141 -15.24 4.43 -0.29
N PRO A 142 -14.45 4.90 -1.26
CA PRO A 142 -13.58 4.10 -2.13
C PRO A 142 -12.30 3.65 -1.40
N TYR A 143 -11.95 2.38 -1.57
CA TYR A 143 -10.70 1.82 -1.04
C TYR A 143 -9.53 2.05 -2.01
N GLN A 144 -8.31 1.84 -1.53
CA GLN A 144 -7.09 1.71 -2.33
C GLN A 144 -6.43 0.35 -2.09
N LEU A 145 -5.71 -0.16 -3.10
CA LEU A 145 -4.79 -1.28 -2.93
C LEU A 145 -3.38 -0.71 -2.77
N HIS A 146 -2.76 -0.95 -1.62
CA HIS A 146 -1.45 -0.43 -1.26
C HIS A 146 -0.42 -1.55 -1.24
N PHE A 147 0.49 -1.54 -2.21
CA PHE A 147 1.61 -2.49 -2.26
C PHE A 147 2.84 -1.81 -1.68
N ALA A 148 3.04 -1.94 -0.37
CA ALA A 148 4.29 -1.50 0.27
C ALA A 148 5.47 -2.37 -0.21
N PHE A 149 6.63 -1.77 -0.45
CA PHE A 149 7.85 -2.51 -0.77
C PHE A 149 9.09 -1.77 -0.26
N GLY A 150 10.18 -2.51 -0.05
CA GLY A 150 11.36 -1.97 0.63
C GLY A 150 11.16 -1.85 2.14
N ASP A 151 12.05 -1.11 2.80
CA ASP A 151 11.91 -0.79 4.23
C ASP A 151 10.73 0.18 4.43
N ALA A 152 9.89 -0.10 5.44
CA ALA A 152 8.71 0.71 5.75
C ALA A 152 9.09 2.17 6.04
N ASP A 153 10.28 2.39 6.59
CA ASP A 153 10.85 3.72 6.85
C ASP A 153 10.99 4.60 5.60
N PHE A 154 11.07 4.01 4.40
CA PHE A 154 11.19 4.76 3.16
C PHE A 154 9.84 5.17 2.55
N GLY A 155 8.72 4.66 3.08
CA GLY A 155 7.38 4.98 2.60
C GLY A 155 7.18 4.65 1.11
N HIS A 156 7.82 3.59 0.61
CA HIS A 156 7.70 3.21 -0.80
C HIS A 156 6.52 2.27 -1.00
N ALA A 157 5.62 2.68 -1.89
CA ALA A 157 4.46 1.89 -2.24
C ALA A 157 4.02 2.08 -3.69
N LEU A 158 3.25 1.11 -4.17
CA LEU A 158 2.37 1.29 -5.32
C LEU A 158 0.94 1.35 -4.83
N ASP A 159 0.29 2.49 -5.02
CA ASP A 159 -1.11 2.66 -4.71
C ASP A 159 -1.95 2.53 -5.96
N PHE A 160 -3.01 1.72 -5.89
CA PHE A 160 -4.00 1.58 -6.94
C PHE A 160 -5.36 2.04 -6.43
N GLN A 161 -6.07 2.76 -7.29
CA GLN A 161 -7.43 3.20 -7.06
C GLN A 161 -8.37 2.51 -8.05
N ARG A 162 -9.58 2.21 -7.60
CA ARG A 162 -10.61 1.64 -8.48
C ARG A 162 -11.15 2.71 -9.42
N ILE A 163 -11.26 2.38 -10.70
CA ILE A 163 -11.92 3.23 -11.69
C ILE A 163 -13.39 2.83 -11.79
N ASN A 164 -14.27 3.83 -11.73
CA ASN A 164 -15.72 3.66 -11.84
C ASN A 164 -16.16 3.29 -13.25
#